data_AF-A0A2J6HFZ5-F1
#
_entry.id   AF-A0A2J6HFZ5-F1
#
_cell.length_a   1.000
_cell.length_b   1.000
_cell.length_c   1.000
_cell.angle_alpha   90.00
_cell.angle_beta   90.00
_cell.angle_gamma   90.00
#
_symmetry.space_group_name_H-M   'P 1'
#
loop_
_entity.id
_entity.type
_entity.pdbx_description
1 polymer ?
#
loop_
_entity_poly.entity_id
_entity_poly.type
_entity_poly.pdbx_seq_one_letter_code
_entity_poly.pdbx_strand_id
1 'polypeptide(L)'
;MNFMRNIVKSAWVVLLIAALAFASCQKKKEDKISDTWRLIRVSVDSTVTWYELWQFDDGYLTILKRDEGTGNLDTLGTGTYSVDAGLSKTMIDMGGMTDVIDYYNGLWEVLKLNKDIMVILHEEDGWYYREFVKE
;
A
#
# COMPACT_ATOMS: atom_id res chain seq x y z
N MET A 1 22.42 39.56 25.47
CA MET A 1 21.38 38.55 25.80
C MET A 1 20.20 38.48 24.81
N ASN A 2 20.08 39.39 23.82
CA ASN A 2 18.97 39.36 22.85
C ASN A 2 19.20 38.42 21.63
N PHE A 3 20.45 38.11 21.29
CA PHE A 3 20.80 37.27 20.12
C PHE A 3 20.37 35.80 20.29
N MET A 4 20.69 35.17 21.43
CA MET A 4 20.25 33.80 21.75
C MET A 4 18.72 33.66 21.81
N ARG A 5 18.02 34.70 22.27
CA ARG A 5 16.55 34.70 22.38
C ARG A 5 15.85 34.70 21.02
N ASN A 6 16.50 35.27 20.00
CA ASN A 6 16.00 35.22 18.62
C ASN A 6 16.33 33.88 17.95
N ILE A 7 17.49 33.27 18.21
CA ILE A 7 17.85 31.93 17.70
C ILE A 7 16.88 30.86 18.21
N VAL A 8 16.52 30.89 19.49
CA VAL A 8 15.56 29.94 20.07
C VAL A 8 14.17 30.09 19.43
N LYS A 9 13.71 31.33 19.17
CA LYS A 9 12.45 31.58 18.46
C LYS A 9 12.48 31.09 17.01
N SER A 10 13.59 31.30 16.30
CA SER A 10 13.76 30.82 14.93
C SER A 10 13.84 29.30 14.84
N ALA A 11 14.46 28.63 15.83
CA ALA A 11 14.54 27.18 15.89
C ALA A 11 13.15 26.52 16.00
N TRP A 12 12.24 27.09 16.79
CA TRP A 12 10.86 26.60 16.88
C TRP A 12 10.09 26.71 15.56
N VAL A 13 10.28 27.80 14.82
CA VAL A 13 9.65 27.98 13.50
C VAL A 13 10.16 26.94 12.50
N VAL A 14 11.48 26.70 12.46
CA VAL A 14 12.08 25.68 11.59
C VAL A 14 11.57 24.27 11.94
N LEU A 15 11.47 23.96 13.23
CA LEU A 15 10.99 22.66 13.70
C LEU A 15 9.52 22.42 13.37
N LEU A 16 8.69 23.48 13.45
CA LEU A 16 7.27 23.42 13.10
C LEU A 16 7.06 23.26 11.58
N ILE A 17 7.86 23.93 10.75
CA ILE A 17 7.84 23.75 9.29
C ILE A 17 8.26 22.32 8.90
N ALA A 18 9.29 21.79 9.55
CA ALA A 18 9.75 20.42 9.31
C ALA A 18 8.64 19.40 9.62
N ALA A 19 7.98 19.52 10.78
CA ALA A 19 6.87 18.63 11.16
C ALA A 19 5.71 18.62 10.15
N LEU A 20 5.32 19.80 9.62
CA LEU A 20 4.28 19.91 8.61
C LEU A 20 4.67 19.28 7.26
N ALA A 21 5.95 19.38 6.87
CA ALA A 21 6.44 18.76 5.64
C ALA A 21 6.40 17.22 5.71
N PHE A 22 6.67 16.63 6.88
CA PHE A 22 6.61 15.18 7.07
C PHE A 22 5.18 14.65 7.00
N ALA A 23 4.22 15.30 7.67
CA ALA A 23 2.81 14.90 7.64
C ALA A 23 2.23 14.90 6.21
N SER A 24 2.58 15.89 5.39
CA SER A 24 2.11 15.95 4.00
C SER A 24 2.65 14.81 3.12
N CYS A 25 3.84 14.30 3.40
CA CYS A 25 4.45 13.24 2.62
C CYS A 25 3.79 11.88 2.89
N GLN A 26 3.42 11.63 4.15
CA GLN A 26 2.73 10.40 4.55
C GLN A 26 1.36 10.28 3.88
N LYS A 27 0.54 11.33 3.98
CA LYS A 27 -0.76 11.40 3.32
C LYS A 27 -0.68 11.12 1.81
N LYS A 28 0.34 11.66 1.14
CA LYS A 28 0.54 11.45 -0.30
C LYS A 28 0.84 9.99 -0.68
N LYS A 29 1.45 9.19 0.21
CA LYS A 29 1.71 7.77 -0.05
C LYS A 29 0.46 6.93 0.20
N GLU A 30 -0.25 7.21 1.28
CA GLU A 30 -1.54 6.58 1.60
C GLU A 30 -2.57 6.83 0.48
N ASP A 31 -2.73 8.09 0.05
CA ASP A 31 -3.60 8.49 -1.07
C ASP A 31 -3.27 7.76 -2.39
N LYS A 32 -2.00 7.34 -2.58
CA LYS A 32 -1.60 6.58 -3.76
C LYS A 32 -1.90 5.09 -3.63
N ILE A 33 -1.88 4.55 -2.42
CA ILE A 33 -2.18 3.14 -2.16
C ILE A 33 -3.69 2.91 -2.21
N SER A 34 -4.47 3.86 -1.69
CA SER A 34 -5.93 3.86 -1.65
C SER A 34 -6.57 3.98 -3.04
N ASP A 35 -6.39 2.94 -3.85
CA ASP A 35 -6.83 2.84 -5.23
C ASP A 35 -7.18 1.38 -5.59
N THR A 36 -7.58 1.16 -6.85
CA THR A 36 -7.79 -0.18 -7.39
C THR A 36 -6.56 -0.66 -8.16
N TRP A 37 -6.07 -1.83 -7.75
CA TRP A 37 -4.84 -2.43 -8.25
C TRP A 37 -5.12 -3.80 -8.82
N ARG A 38 -4.79 -4.02 -10.09
CA ARG A 38 -4.88 -5.33 -10.71
C ARG A 38 -3.59 -6.10 -10.59
N LEU A 39 -3.68 -7.30 -10.05
CA LEU A 39 -2.55 -8.19 -9.90
C LEU A 39 -2.03 -8.63 -11.28
N ILE A 40 -0.72 -8.55 -11.46
CA ILE A 40 0.01 -9.12 -12.59
C ILE A 40 0.68 -10.40 -12.09
N ARG A 41 0.30 -11.54 -12.67
CA ARG A 41 1.08 -12.77 -12.56
C ARG A 41 1.77 -13.03 -13.89
N VAL A 42 3.10 -13.06 -13.86
CA VAL A 42 3.89 -13.58 -14.98
C VAL A 42 3.84 -15.10 -14.89
N SER A 43 2.91 -15.73 -15.62
CA SER A 43 2.93 -17.17 -15.80
C SER A 43 3.88 -17.56 -16.93
N VAL A 44 4.50 -18.73 -16.80
CA VAL A 44 5.37 -19.33 -17.82
C VAL A 44 4.59 -19.72 -19.08
N ASP A 45 3.27 -19.86 -18.96
CA ASP A 45 2.35 -20.18 -20.06
C ASP A 45 1.37 -19.02 -20.29
N SER A 46 1.25 -18.57 -21.54
CA SER A 46 0.48 -17.39 -21.97
C SER A 46 -1.05 -17.57 -21.94
N THR A 47 -1.55 -18.60 -21.25
CA THR A 47 -2.98 -18.99 -21.21
C THR A 47 -3.68 -18.62 -19.90
N VAL A 48 -3.01 -17.94 -18.96
CA VAL A 48 -3.59 -17.66 -17.64
C VAL A 48 -4.74 -16.66 -17.71
N THR A 49 -5.93 -17.16 -17.38
CA THR A 49 -7.22 -16.47 -17.21
C THR A 49 -7.38 -15.77 -15.85
N TRP A 50 -6.36 -15.87 -14.99
CA TRP A 50 -6.41 -15.35 -13.62
C TRP A 50 -6.42 -13.82 -13.61
N TYR A 51 -7.49 -13.24 -13.09
CA TYR A 51 -7.66 -11.81 -12.91
C TYR A 51 -8.09 -11.56 -11.47
N GLU A 52 -7.30 -10.76 -10.76
CA GLU A 52 -7.49 -10.44 -9.36
C GLU A 52 -7.32 -8.92 -9.17
N LEU A 53 -8.31 -8.28 -8.54
CA LEU A 53 -8.31 -6.85 -8.23
C LEU A 53 -8.25 -6.67 -6.73
N TRP A 54 -7.43 -5.73 -6.30
CA TRP A 54 -7.29 -5.30 -4.92
C TRP A 54 -7.76 -3.87 -4.82
N GLN A 55 -8.82 -3.66 -4.04
CA GLN A 55 -9.44 -2.37 -3.83
C GLN A 55 -9.11 -1.90 -2.42
N PHE A 56 -8.27 -0.87 -2.33
CA PHE A 56 -7.90 -0.22 -1.07
C PHE A 56 -8.75 1.04 -0.93
N ASP A 57 -9.61 1.08 0.08
CA ASP A 57 -10.49 2.23 0.33
C ASP A 57 -10.80 2.37 1.81
N ASP A 58 -10.59 3.56 2.36
CA ASP A 58 -10.91 3.95 3.75
C ASP A 58 -10.49 2.91 4.82
N GLY A 59 -9.27 2.37 4.71
CA GLY A 59 -8.74 1.36 5.63
C GLY A 59 -9.26 -0.07 5.43
N TYR A 60 -10.09 -0.31 4.40
CA TYR A 60 -10.57 -1.63 3.99
C TYR A 60 -9.89 -2.10 2.71
N LEU A 61 -9.59 -3.40 2.66
CA LEU A 61 -9.07 -4.07 1.47
C LEU A 61 -10.10 -5.11 1.02
N THR A 62 -10.60 -4.95 -0.21
CA THR A 62 -11.45 -5.94 -0.88
C THR A 62 -10.68 -6.59 -2.02
N ILE A 63 -10.61 -7.92 -2.02
CA ILE A 63 -9.98 -8.68 -3.11
C ILE A 63 -11.10 -9.30 -3.94
N LEU A 64 -11.13 -8.97 -5.23
CA LEU A 64 -12.06 -9.53 -6.22
C LEU A 64 -11.30 -10.46 -7.15
N LYS A 65 -11.94 -11.54 -7.58
CA LYS A 65 -11.46 -12.41 -8.66
C LYS A 65 -12.46 -12.42 -9.80
N ARG A 66 -11.97 -12.58 -11.02
CA ARG A 66 -12.85 -12.88 -12.15
C ARG A 66 -13.20 -14.37 -12.17
N ASP A 67 -14.49 -14.66 -12.26
CA ASP A 67 -14.97 -16.04 -12.42
C ASP A 67 -14.68 -16.57 -13.83
N GLU A 68 -14.17 -17.80 -13.88
CA GLU A 68 -13.76 -18.46 -15.11
C GLU A 68 -15.00 -18.91 -15.89
N GLY A 69 -15.40 -18.12 -16.89
CA GLY A 69 -16.46 -18.46 -17.83
C GLY A 69 -17.62 -17.47 -17.87
N THR A 70 -17.83 -16.68 -16.81
CA THR A 70 -18.88 -15.65 -16.77
C THR A 70 -18.33 -14.24 -16.98
N GLY A 71 -17.05 -14.01 -16.67
CA GLY A 71 -16.43 -12.69 -16.74
C GLY A 71 -16.84 -11.76 -15.59
N ASN A 72 -17.70 -12.23 -14.68
CA ASN A 72 -18.12 -11.49 -13.50
C ASN A 72 -16.99 -11.40 -12.47
N LEU A 73 -17.03 -10.35 -11.65
CA LEU A 73 -16.13 -10.21 -10.50
C LEU A 73 -16.85 -10.69 -9.25
N ASP A 74 -16.25 -11.66 -8.56
CA ASP A 74 -16.70 -12.16 -7.28
C ASP A 74 -15.73 -11.72 -6.18
N THR A 75 -16.28 -11.38 -5.01
CA THR A 75 -15.47 -11.09 -3.84
C THR A 75 -14.79 -12.37 -3.36
N LEU A 76 -13.46 -12.39 -3.45
CA LEU A 76 -12.62 -13.45 -2.90
C LEU A 76 -12.51 -13.31 -1.38
N GLY A 77 -12.45 -12.08 -0.89
CA GLY A 77 -12.60 -11.77 0.53
C GLY A 77 -12.28 -10.32 0.85
N THR A 78 -12.39 -9.98 2.13
CA THR A 78 -12.20 -8.63 2.65
C THR A 78 -11.34 -8.65 3.91
N GLY A 79 -10.63 -7.56 4.14
CA GLY A 79 -9.89 -7.31 5.38
C GLY A 79 -9.73 -5.83 5.62
N THR A 80 -8.87 -5.49 6.56
CA THR A 80 -8.43 -4.13 6.85
C THR A 80 -6.98 -3.95 6.44
N TYR A 81 -6.60 -2.72 6.14
CA TYR A 81 -5.20 -2.37 5.93
C TYR A 81 -4.85 -1.04 6.62
N SER A 82 -3.57 -0.85 6.90
CA SER A 82 -3.01 0.45 7.27
C SER A 82 -1.67 0.67 6.60
N VAL A 83 -1.29 1.94 6.39
CA VAL A 83 -0.04 2.32 5.72
C VAL A 83 0.87 3.05 6.70
N ASP A 84 2.01 2.45 7.00
CA ASP A 84 3.11 3.16 7.67
C ASP A 84 4.08 3.72 6.62
N ALA A 85 3.91 5.01 6.32
CA ALA A 85 4.78 5.77 5.45
C ALA A 85 6.02 6.28 6.21
N GLY A 86 6.95 5.38 6.51
CA GLY A 86 8.26 5.71 7.06
C GLY A 86 9.17 6.52 6.11
N LEU A 87 10.29 7.00 6.66
CA LEU A 87 11.30 7.75 5.90
C LEU A 87 12.10 6.85 4.94
N SER A 88 12.45 5.65 5.39
CA SER A 88 13.25 4.68 4.63
C SER A 88 12.38 3.68 3.88
N LYS A 89 11.29 3.23 4.50
CA LYS A 89 10.40 2.19 3.98
C LYS A 89 8.95 2.64 4.04
N THR A 90 8.10 1.98 3.27
CA THR A 90 6.65 2.12 3.38
C THR A 90 6.08 0.73 3.55
N MET A 91 5.34 0.52 4.62
CA MET A 91 4.78 -0.78 4.97
C MET A 91 3.25 -0.71 4.86
N ILE A 92 2.65 -1.78 4.35
CA ILE A 92 1.21 -2.01 4.41
C ILE A 92 1.00 -3.16 5.41
N ASP A 93 0.31 -2.87 6.50
CA ASP A 93 -0.13 -3.90 7.45
C ASP A 93 -1.53 -4.34 7.06
N MET A 94 -1.68 -5.63 6.69
CA MET A 94 -2.93 -6.23 6.26
C MET A 94 -3.43 -7.19 7.34
N GLY A 95 -4.71 -7.07 7.70
CA GLY A 95 -5.29 -7.84 8.79
C GLY A 95 -6.76 -8.18 8.56
N GLY A 96 -7.29 -9.08 9.39
CA GLY A 96 -8.72 -9.43 9.39
C GLY A 96 -9.19 -10.22 8.17
N MET A 97 -8.28 -10.69 7.32
CA MET A 97 -8.62 -11.59 6.21
C MET A 97 -8.84 -13.01 6.73
N THR A 98 -9.90 -13.67 6.26
CA THR A 98 -10.30 -15.02 6.68
C THR A 98 -10.34 -16.00 5.50
N ASP A 99 -10.45 -17.29 5.82
CA ASP A 99 -10.66 -18.37 4.86
C ASP A 99 -9.56 -18.44 3.78
N VAL A 100 -9.94 -18.37 2.51
CA VAL A 100 -9.05 -18.59 1.35
C VAL A 100 -8.11 -17.42 1.06
N ILE A 101 -8.08 -16.39 1.91
CA ILE A 101 -7.20 -15.22 1.78
C ILE A 101 -6.43 -14.90 3.06
N ASP A 102 -6.44 -15.78 4.04
CA ASP A 102 -5.73 -15.59 5.31
C ASP A 102 -4.22 -15.36 5.15
N TYR A 103 -3.63 -15.96 4.12
CA TYR A 103 -2.22 -15.82 3.75
C TYR A 103 -1.81 -14.44 3.22
N TYR A 104 -2.76 -13.52 3.05
CA TYR A 104 -2.46 -12.12 2.73
C TYR A 104 -2.33 -11.23 3.98
N ASN A 105 -2.72 -11.74 5.16
CA ASN A 105 -2.46 -11.04 6.42
C ASN A 105 -0.94 -10.92 6.64
N GLY A 106 -0.51 -9.81 7.24
CA GLY A 106 0.89 -9.56 7.58
C GLY A 106 1.43 -8.22 7.06
N LEU A 107 2.75 -8.06 7.20
CA LEU A 107 3.46 -6.84 6.81
C LEU A 107 4.03 -6.94 5.40
N TRP A 108 3.67 -5.95 4.58
CA TRP A 108 4.08 -5.86 3.18
C TRP A 108 4.92 -4.61 2.92
N GLU A 109 6.18 -4.78 2.54
CA GLU A 109 7.03 -3.66 2.13
C GLU A 109 6.69 -3.20 0.71
N VAL A 110 6.42 -1.90 0.55
CA VAL A 110 6.21 -1.25 -0.74
C VAL A 110 7.55 -0.96 -1.40
N LEU A 111 7.95 -1.83 -2.33
CA LEU A 111 9.19 -1.71 -3.10
C LEU A 111 9.11 -0.64 -4.19
N LYS A 112 7.91 -0.49 -4.79
CA LYS A 112 7.66 0.50 -5.85
C LYS A 112 6.23 0.98 -5.79
N LEU A 113 6.03 2.30 -5.87
CA LEU A 113 4.70 2.92 -5.93
C LEU A 113 4.73 4.19 -6.78
N ASN A 114 4.06 4.14 -7.92
CA ASN A 114 3.80 5.31 -8.75
C ASN A 114 2.34 5.32 -9.21
N LYS A 115 1.99 6.17 -10.18
CA LYS A 115 0.60 6.31 -10.64
C LYS A 115 0.09 5.13 -11.48
N ASP A 116 0.96 4.22 -11.90
CA ASP A 116 0.64 3.13 -12.83
C ASP A 116 0.97 1.74 -12.26
N ILE A 117 1.94 1.65 -11.34
CA ILE A 117 2.49 0.38 -10.84
C ILE A 117 2.67 0.43 -9.31
N MET A 118 2.31 -0.68 -8.67
CA MET A 118 2.64 -0.99 -7.28
C MET A 118 3.36 -2.34 -7.21
N VAL A 119 4.45 -2.42 -6.44
CA VAL A 119 5.15 -3.67 -6.14
C VAL A 119 5.32 -3.77 -4.64
N ILE A 120 4.86 -4.87 -4.05
CA ILE A 120 4.95 -5.14 -2.62
C ILE A 120 5.62 -6.48 -2.36
N LEU A 121 6.28 -6.61 -1.21
CA LEU A 121 7.00 -7.81 -0.76
C LEU A 121 6.51 -8.19 0.64
N HIS A 122 6.09 -9.43 0.81
CA HIS A 122 5.74 -9.95 2.14
C HIS A 122 7.02 -10.11 2.97
N GLU A 123 7.14 -9.37 4.08
CA GLU A 123 8.39 -9.26 4.84
C GLU A 123 8.75 -10.58 5.53
N GLU A 124 7.76 -11.32 6.04
CA GLU A 124 7.98 -12.57 6.77
C GLU A 124 8.53 -13.68 5.87
N ASP A 125 8.07 -13.72 4.62
CA ASP A 125 8.45 -14.79 3.68
C ASP A 125 9.60 -14.40 2.76
N GLY A 126 9.88 -13.12 2.51
CA GLY A 126 11.00 -12.61 1.70
C GLY A 126 11.04 -13.04 0.22
N TRP A 127 10.23 -14.02 -0.17
CA TRP A 127 10.14 -14.62 -1.52
C TRP A 127 8.80 -14.34 -2.19
N TYR A 128 7.83 -13.78 -1.45
CA TYR A 128 6.49 -13.55 -1.93
C TYR A 128 6.29 -12.07 -2.27
N TYR A 129 6.64 -11.70 -3.51
CA TYR A 129 6.34 -10.37 -4.05
C TYR A 129 5.11 -10.41 -4.95
N ARG A 130 4.44 -9.26 -5.05
CA ARG A 130 3.27 -9.03 -5.88
C ARG A 130 3.48 -7.77 -6.70
N GLU A 131 3.16 -7.86 -7.99
CA GLU A 131 3.20 -6.73 -8.90
C GLU A 131 1.78 -6.40 -9.34
N PHE A 132 1.46 -5.12 -9.33
CA PHE A 132 0.15 -4.61 -9.71
C PHE A 132 0.28 -3.51 -10.75
N VAL A 133 -0.72 -3.43 -11.62
CA VAL A 133 -0.98 -2.26 -12.44
C VAL A 133 -2.24 -1.58 -11.94
N LYS A 134 -2.29 -0.26 -12.07
CA LYS A 134 -3.49 0.51 -11.77
C LYS A 134 -4.60 0.18 -12.77
N GLU A 135 -5.83 0.04 -12.27
CA GLU A 135 -7.04 -0.12 -13.09
C GLU A 135 -7.72 1.22 -13.38
#